data_AF-A0A835HCU0-F1
#
_entry.id   AF-A0A835HCU0-F1
#
_cell.length_a   1.000
_cell.length_b   1.000
_cell.length_c   1.000
_cell.angle_alpha   90.00
_cell.angle_beta   90.00
_cell.angle_gamma   90.00
#
_symmetry.space_group_name_H-M   'P 1'
#
loop_
_entity.id
_entity.type
_entity.pdbx_description
1 polymer ?
#
loop_
_entity_poly.entity_id
_entity_poly.type
_entity_poly.pdbx_seq_one_letter_code
_entity_poly.pdbx_strand_id
1 'polypeptide(L)'
;MVLKTDRTTELAKIYRVLNSTDAMVGVHGAAMTHFLFMRPSSVLIQIIPLGTDWAAETYYGEPSRKFGLKYIGYKILPKESSLYNKYNSDDPILNDPDSINANGWQFTKKIYLDGQNVKLDLERFREQLFRAYVYTISERSRGLS
;
A
#
# COMPACT_ATOMS: atom_id res chain seq x y z
N MET A 1 -2.49 -2.61 16.52
CA MET A 1 -3.83 -3.20 16.33
C MET A 1 -3.94 -3.66 14.89
N VAL A 2 -4.44 -4.88 14.63
CA VAL A 2 -4.72 -5.36 13.28
C VAL A 2 -6.23 -5.34 13.11
N LEU A 3 -6.75 -4.47 12.23
CA LEU A 3 -8.18 -4.42 11.92
C LEU A 3 -8.47 -5.41 10.79
N LYS A 4 -9.27 -6.43 11.06
CA LYS A 4 -9.83 -7.33 10.03
C LYS A 4 -11.30 -6.95 9.84
N THR A 5 -11.64 -6.39 8.68
CA THR A 5 -13.01 -6.01 8.36
C THR A 5 -13.72 -7.15 7.61
N ASP A 6 -14.99 -7.34 7.90
CA ASP A 6 -15.90 -8.16 7.10
C ASP A 6 -17.10 -7.31 6.63
N ARG A 7 -17.95 -7.88 5.77
CA ARG A 7 -19.12 -7.17 5.20
C ARG A 7 -20.16 -6.73 6.24
N THR A 8 -20.06 -7.21 7.49
CA THR A 8 -21.00 -6.90 8.59
C THR A 8 -20.44 -5.91 9.60
N THR A 9 -19.17 -5.52 9.46
CA THR A 9 -18.54 -4.57 10.37
C THR A 9 -19.14 -3.18 10.19
N GLU A 10 -19.75 -2.63 11.24
CA GLU A 10 -20.37 -1.30 11.21
C GLU A 10 -19.36 -0.20 10.85
N LEU A 11 -19.73 0.66 9.90
CA LEU A 11 -18.90 1.75 9.40
C LEU A 11 -18.43 2.70 10.51
N ALA A 12 -19.29 2.97 11.50
CA ALA A 12 -18.97 3.81 12.65
C ALA A 12 -17.82 3.25 13.50
N LYS A 13 -17.71 1.92 13.61
CA LYS A 13 -16.60 1.26 14.32
C LYS A 13 -15.29 1.40 13.55
N ILE A 14 -15.35 1.18 12.23
CA ILE A 14 -14.19 1.37 11.33
C ILE A 14 -13.69 2.81 11.39
N TYR A 15 -14.60 3.78 11.33
CA TYR A 15 -14.26 5.20 11.45
C TYR A 15 -13.57 5.53 12.78
N ARG A 16 -14.15 5.14 13.92
CA ARG A 16 -13.55 5.40 15.25
C ARG A 16 -12.15 4.82 15.38
N VAL A 17 -11.94 3.62 14.86
CA VAL A 17 -10.65 2.95 14.85
C VAL A 17 -9.64 3.69 13.98
N LEU A 18 -9.98 3.98 12.74
CA LEU A 18 -9.04 4.61 11.81
C LEU A 18 -8.74 6.06 12.17
N ASN A 19 -9.72 6.79 12.68
CA ASN A 19 -9.54 8.17 13.13
C ASN A 19 -8.61 8.28 14.34
N SER A 20 -8.47 7.22 15.14
CA SER A 20 -7.54 7.16 16.28
C SER A 20 -6.19 6.52 15.94
N THR A 21 -5.97 6.11 14.68
CA THR A 21 -4.77 5.39 14.26
C THR A 21 -3.70 6.35 13.69
N ASP A 22 -2.45 6.13 14.08
CA ASP A 22 -1.31 6.91 13.59
C ASP A 22 -0.79 6.44 12.22
N ALA A 23 -0.91 5.14 11.94
CA ALA A 23 -0.46 4.54 10.69
C ALA A 23 -1.38 3.41 10.23
N MET A 24 -1.74 3.40 8.96
CA MET A 24 -2.46 2.31 8.30
C MET A 24 -1.55 1.65 7.27
N VAL A 25 -1.55 0.32 7.23
CA VAL A 25 -0.86 -0.45 6.20
C VAL A 25 -1.91 -1.18 5.36
N GLY A 26 -1.78 -1.11 4.04
CA GLY A 26 -2.64 -1.87 3.13
C GLY A 26 -1.88 -2.34 1.89
N VAL A 27 -2.41 -3.38 1.25
CA VAL A 27 -1.95 -3.83 -0.07
C VAL A 27 -2.83 -3.19 -1.13
N HIS A 28 -2.23 -2.75 -2.25
CA HIS A 28 -2.98 -2.25 -3.40
C HIS A 28 -4.15 -3.20 -3.74
N GLY A 29 -5.38 -2.67 -3.83
CA GLY A 29 -6.60 -3.44 -4.10
C GLY A 29 -7.36 -3.97 -2.86
N ALA A 30 -6.76 -3.99 -1.67
CA ALA A 30 -7.40 -4.48 -0.45
C ALA A 30 -8.07 -3.35 0.34
N ALA A 31 -9.26 -2.91 -0.09
CA ALA A 31 -10.14 -1.98 0.65
C ALA A 31 -9.44 -0.75 1.26
N MET A 32 -8.36 -0.26 0.65
CA MET A 32 -7.53 0.82 1.19
C MET A 32 -8.25 2.16 1.25
N THR A 33 -9.39 2.33 0.56
CA THR A 33 -10.21 3.55 0.54
C THR A 33 -10.64 4.02 1.93
N HIS A 34 -10.62 3.15 2.93
CA HIS A 34 -10.86 3.52 4.32
C HIS A 34 -9.80 4.50 4.89
N PHE A 35 -8.69 4.76 4.20
CA PHE A 35 -7.72 5.79 4.60
C PHE A 35 -8.38 7.17 4.78
N LEU A 36 -9.50 7.43 4.09
CA LEU A 36 -10.28 8.67 4.23
C LEU A 36 -10.90 8.86 5.64
N PHE A 37 -10.91 7.81 6.45
CA PHE A 37 -11.33 7.87 7.86
C PHE A 37 -10.17 8.10 8.82
N MET A 38 -8.93 8.16 8.33
CA MET A 38 -7.79 8.55 9.14
C MET A 38 -7.79 10.05 9.40
N ARG A 39 -7.13 10.45 10.48
CA ARG A 39 -6.84 11.86 10.75
C ARG A 39 -5.70 12.37 9.85
N PRO A 40 -5.73 13.64 9.40
CA PRO A 40 -4.56 14.28 8.79
C PRO A 40 -3.32 14.19 9.70
N SER A 41 -2.13 14.26 9.11
CA SER A 41 -0.84 13.99 9.76
C SER A 41 -0.66 12.56 10.29
N SER A 42 -1.51 11.61 9.89
CA SER A 42 -1.25 10.17 10.00
C SER A 42 -0.52 9.63 8.76
N VAL A 43 -0.07 8.38 8.84
CA VAL A 43 0.72 7.71 7.80
C VAL A 43 -0.10 6.65 7.07
N LEU A 44 -0.07 6.65 5.75
CA LEU A 44 -0.56 5.55 4.91
C LEU A 44 0.63 4.82 4.28
N ILE A 45 0.82 3.56 4.63
CA ILE A 45 1.81 2.68 4.00
C ILE A 45 1.09 1.77 3.00
N GLN A 46 1.46 1.86 1.74
CA GLN A 46 0.96 1.01 0.68
C GLN A 46 2.00 -0.02 0.27
N ILE A 47 1.66 -1.30 0.33
CA ILE A 47 2.40 -2.36 -0.34
C ILE A 47 1.99 -2.34 -1.81
N ILE A 48 2.97 -2.11 -2.69
CA ILE A 48 2.78 -1.94 -4.14
C ILE A 48 3.25 -3.22 -4.83
N PRO A 49 2.34 -4.07 -5.34
CA PRO A 49 2.68 -5.23 -6.15
C PRO A 49 3.41 -4.86 -7.45
N LEU A 50 4.12 -5.82 -8.06
CA LEU A 50 4.81 -5.61 -9.33
C LEU A 50 3.85 -5.07 -10.40
N GLY A 51 4.31 -4.13 -11.22
CA GLY A 51 3.53 -3.62 -12.36
C GLY A 51 2.31 -2.79 -11.99
N THR A 52 2.17 -2.37 -10.72
CA THR A 52 1.02 -1.57 -10.25
C THR A 52 1.38 -0.15 -9.82
N ASP A 53 2.61 0.31 -10.09
CA ASP A 53 3.14 1.60 -9.66
C ASP A 53 2.23 2.78 -10.02
N TRP A 54 1.86 2.90 -11.30
CA TRP A 54 1.00 3.98 -11.77
C TRP A 54 -0.35 3.95 -11.03
N ALA A 55 -0.95 2.77 -10.87
CA ALA A 55 -2.25 2.60 -10.25
C ALA A 55 -2.17 2.92 -8.76
N ALA A 56 -1.09 2.52 -8.08
CA ALA A 56 -0.86 2.83 -6.68
C ALA A 56 -0.77 4.34 -6.44
N GLU A 57 -0.01 5.03 -7.29
CA GLU A 57 0.14 6.48 -7.23
C GLU A 57 -1.19 7.20 -7.51
N THR A 58 -1.87 6.87 -8.61
CA THR A 58 -3.13 7.51 -9.01
C THR A 58 -4.26 7.24 -8.01
N TYR A 59 -4.41 6.01 -7.51
CA TYR A 59 -5.55 5.66 -6.66
C TYR A 59 -5.36 5.96 -5.18
N TYR A 60 -4.12 5.99 -4.68
CA TYR A 60 -3.87 6.12 -3.24
C TYR A 60 -2.76 7.12 -2.92
N GLY A 61 -1.68 7.16 -3.69
CA GLY A 61 -0.55 8.07 -3.47
C GLY A 61 -0.98 9.54 -3.49
N GLU A 62 -1.43 10.02 -4.64
CA GLU A 62 -1.87 11.41 -4.80
C GLU A 62 -3.08 11.75 -3.91
N PRO A 63 -4.16 10.93 -3.85
CA PRO A 63 -5.31 11.23 -2.99
C PRO A 63 -4.97 11.31 -1.51
N SER A 64 -4.12 10.41 -0.99
CA SER A 64 -3.75 10.42 0.44
C SER A 64 -2.91 11.65 0.81
N ARG A 65 -2.00 12.08 -0.06
CA ARG A 65 -1.25 13.34 0.13
C ARG A 65 -2.17 14.55 0.12
N LYS A 66 -3.11 14.62 -0.82
CA LYS A 66 -4.13 15.69 -0.86
C LYS A 66 -5.01 15.72 0.38
N PHE A 67 -5.28 14.55 0.98
CA PHE A 67 -6.01 14.41 2.23
C PHE A 67 -5.17 14.73 3.48
N GLY A 68 -3.90 15.14 3.32
CA GLY A 68 -3.01 15.52 4.42
C GLY A 68 -2.35 14.34 5.14
N LEU A 69 -2.30 13.17 4.51
CA LEU A 69 -1.56 12.01 5.03
C LEU A 69 -0.12 11.99 4.52
N LYS A 70 0.77 11.43 5.34
CA LYS A 70 2.09 11.00 4.87
C LYS A 70 1.96 9.67 4.14
N TYR A 71 2.17 9.68 2.84
CA TYR A 71 2.19 8.46 2.03
C TYR A 71 3.59 7.82 2.01
N ILE A 72 3.63 6.49 2.15
CA ILE A 72 4.83 5.66 2.01
C ILE A 72 4.48 4.48 1.08
N GLY A 73 5.08 4.44 -0.12
CA GLY A 73 4.97 3.31 -1.03
C GLY A 73 6.09 2.29 -0.78
N TYR A 74 5.73 1.06 -0.41
CA TYR A 74 6.63 -0.08 -0.34
C TYR A 74 6.50 -0.89 -1.64
N LYS A 75 7.35 -0.58 -2.62
CA LYS A 75 7.46 -1.37 -3.85
C LYS A 75 8.16 -2.69 -3.56
N ILE A 76 7.46 -3.78 -3.86
CA ILE A 76 8.00 -5.11 -3.65
C ILE A 76 9.07 -5.43 -4.70
N LEU A 77 10.00 -6.30 -4.34
CA LEU A 77 10.94 -6.91 -5.29
C LEU A 77 10.29 -8.13 -5.95
N PRO A 78 10.82 -8.59 -7.10
CA PRO A 78 10.33 -9.81 -7.74
C PRO A 78 10.22 -10.99 -6.78
N LYS A 79 11.24 -11.23 -5.94
CA LYS A 79 11.30 -12.33 -4.96
C LYS A 79 10.18 -12.30 -3.90
N GLU A 80 9.55 -11.16 -3.67
CA GLU A 80 8.41 -11.02 -2.76
C GLU A 80 7.07 -11.31 -3.47
N SER A 81 7.05 -11.45 -4.79
CA SER A 81 5.86 -11.79 -5.56
C SER A 81 5.80 -13.28 -5.85
N SER A 82 4.61 -13.88 -5.78
CA SER A 82 4.39 -15.24 -6.25
C SER A 82 4.70 -15.44 -7.74
N LEU A 83 4.77 -14.36 -8.53
CA LEU A 83 5.14 -14.41 -9.95
C LEU A 83 6.57 -14.91 -10.15
N TYR A 84 7.46 -14.69 -9.18
CA TYR A 84 8.85 -15.14 -9.22
C TYR A 84 9.01 -16.66 -9.39
N ASN A 85 8.04 -17.42 -8.86
CA ASN A 85 8.05 -18.88 -8.98
C ASN A 85 7.28 -19.38 -10.22
N LYS A 86 6.60 -18.49 -10.95
CA LYS A 86 5.75 -18.83 -12.11
C LYS A 86 6.43 -18.53 -13.44
N TYR A 87 7.29 -17.51 -13.47
CA TYR A 87 7.95 -17.03 -14.67
C TYR A 87 9.46 -17.19 -14.55
N ASN A 88 10.13 -17.27 -15.70
CA ASN A 88 11.59 -17.34 -15.74
C ASN A 88 12.19 -16.01 -15.25
N SER A 89 13.41 -16.06 -14.72
CA SER A 89 14.07 -14.89 -14.14
C SER A 89 14.36 -13.77 -15.12
N ASP A 90 14.35 -14.05 -16.42
CA ASP A 90 14.53 -13.12 -17.54
C ASP A 90 13.21 -12.62 -18.14
N ASP A 91 12.07 -13.16 -17.69
CA ASP A 91 10.75 -12.80 -18.23
C ASP A 91 10.43 -11.30 -17.97
N PRO A 92 9.97 -10.55 -18.98
CA PRO A 92 9.55 -9.15 -18.81
C PRO A 92 8.50 -8.94 -17.74
N ILE A 93 7.69 -9.96 -17.40
CA ILE A 93 6.72 -9.87 -16.31
C ILE A 93 7.39 -9.58 -14.95
N LEU A 94 8.65 -10.01 -14.77
CA LEU A 94 9.42 -9.76 -13.56
C LEU A 94 10.34 -8.55 -13.68
N ASN A 95 10.94 -8.34 -14.85
CA ASN A 95 12.03 -7.38 -15.04
C ASN A 95 11.61 -6.08 -15.73
N ASP A 96 10.56 -6.11 -16.54
CA ASP A 96 10.02 -4.95 -17.25
C ASP A 96 8.47 -4.93 -17.21
N PRO A 97 7.86 -4.75 -16.02
CA PRO A 97 6.41 -4.72 -15.91
C PRO A 97 5.75 -3.57 -16.68
N ASP A 98 6.48 -2.50 -16.94
CA ASP A 98 5.97 -1.34 -17.67
C ASP A 98 5.75 -1.66 -19.16
N SER A 99 6.64 -2.45 -19.78
CA SER A 99 6.40 -2.98 -21.13
C SER A 99 5.14 -3.85 -21.21
N ILE A 100 4.88 -4.65 -20.17
CA ILE A 100 3.67 -5.49 -20.10
C ILE A 100 2.43 -4.61 -19.96
N ASN A 101 2.50 -3.58 -19.12
CA ASN A 101 1.42 -2.61 -18.94
C ASN A 101 1.09 -1.81 -20.21
N ALA A 102 2.07 -1.58 -21.08
CA ALA A 102 1.84 -0.93 -22.38
C ALA A 102 0.91 -1.73 -23.31
N ASN A 103 0.75 -3.05 -23.09
CA ASN A 103 -0.21 -3.88 -23.83
C ASN A 103 -1.66 -3.68 -23.39
N GLY A 104 -1.90 -2.83 -22.38
CA GLY A 104 -3.22 -2.37 -21.96
C GLY A 104 -3.72 -2.97 -20.65
N TRP A 105 -4.75 -2.33 -20.10
CA TRP A 105 -5.28 -2.58 -18.76
C TRP A 105 -5.69 -4.03 -18.48
N GLN A 106 -6.19 -4.74 -19.49
CA GLN A 106 -6.60 -6.14 -19.33
C GLN A 106 -5.42 -7.05 -18.93
N PHE A 107 -4.23 -6.80 -19.49
CA PHE A 107 -3.01 -7.54 -19.13
C PHE A 107 -2.53 -7.17 -17.73
N THR A 108 -2.47 -5.87 -17.44
CA THR A 108 -2.13 -5.36 -16.10
C THR A 108 -3.00 -6.01 -15.02
N LYS A 109 -4.32 -5.99 -15.23
CA LYS A 109 -5.26 -6.56 -14.28
C LYS A 109 -5.04 -8.07 -14.10
N LYS A 110 -5.02 -8.81 -15.20
CA LYS A 110 -4.90 -10.28 -15.18
C LYS A 110 -3.60 -10.76 -14.52
N ILE A 111 -2.48 -10.12 -14.83
CA ILE A 111 -1.15 -10.56 -14.36
C ILE A 111 -0.85 -9.99 -12.98
N TYR A 112 -1.02 -8.69 -12.80
CA TYR A 112 -0.50 -7.97 -11.65
C TYR A 112 -1.53 -7.65 -10.57
N LEU A 113 -2.83 -7.54 -10.91
CA LEU A 113 -3.85 -7.31 -9.88
C LEU A 113 -4.47 -8.61 -9.38
N ASP A 114 -4.82 -9.50 -10.30
CA ASP A 114 -5.51 -10.76 -9.98
C ASP A 114 -4.52 -11.94 -9.85
N GLY A 115 -3.34 -11.85 -10.47
CA GLY A 115 -2.43 -12.99 -10.68
C GLY A 115 -1.31 -13.18 -9.66
N GLN A 116 -1.14 -12.24 -8.72
CA GLN A 116 -0.02 -12.25 -7.78
C GLN A 116 -0.44 -12.17 -6.31
N ASN A 117 0.29 -12.92 -5.48
CA ASN A 117 0.31 -12.77 -4.03
C ASN A 117 1.64 -12.18 -3.58
N VAL A 118 1.62 -11.44 -2.46
CA VAL A 118 2.81 -10.82 -1.88
C VAL A 118 3.24 -11.56 -0.61
N LYS A 119 4.53 -11.87 -0.52
CA LYS A 119 5.21 -12.31 0.69
C LYS A 119 6.26 -11.25 1.04
N LEU A 120 5.97 -10.44 2.05
CA LEU A 120 6.84 -9.33 2.45
C LEU A 120 8.19 -9.82 2.97
N ASP A 121 9.22 -9.14 2.53
CA ASP A 121 10.52 -9.09 3.18
C ASP A 121 10.40 -8.23 4.45
N LEU A 122 10.45 -8.87 5.62
CA LEU A 122 10.24 -8.20 6.90
C LEU A 122 11.38 -7.26 7.28
N GLU A 123 12.60 -7.49 6.79
CA GLU A 123 13.75 -6.62 7.09
C GLU A 123 13.57 -5.29 6.37
N ARG A 124 13.28 -5.33 5.07
CA ARG A 124 13.01 -4.13 4.27
C ARG A 124 11.72 -3.43 4.69
N PHE A 125 10.68 -4.20 5.02
CA PHE A 125 9.41 -3.63 5.45
C PHE A 125 9.52 -2.93 6.81
N ARG A 126 10.37 -3.44 7.72
CA ARG A 126 10.64 -2.80 9.02
C ARG A 126 11.16 -1.38 8.88
N GLU A 127 11.96 -1.08 7.86
CA GLU A 127 12.44 0.28 7.61
C GLU A 127 11.29 1.26 7.34
N GLN A 128 10.24 0.81 6.63
CA GLN A 128 9.07 1.65 6.36
C GLN A 128 8.25 1.90 7.62
N LEU A 129 8.11 0.89 8.48
CA LEU A 129 7.47 1.04 9.78
C LEU A 129 8.25 2.02 10.67
N PHE A 130 9.58 1.97 10.64
CA PHE A 130 10.41 2.90 11.39
C PHE A 130 10.25 4.35 10.88
N ARG A 131 10.22 4.56 9.55
CA ARG A 131 9.95 5.89 8.96
C ARG A 131 8.59 6.44 9.39
N ALA A 132 7.56 5.59 9.39
CA ALA A 132 6.23 5.96 9.85
C ALA A 132 6.24 6.36 11.33
N TYR A 133 6.90 5.58 12.18
CA TYR A 133 7.02 5.84 13.61
C TYR A 133 7.72 7.17 13.91
N VAL A 134 8.87 7.44 13.28
CA VAL A 134 9.60 8.71 13.44
C VAL A 134 8.74 9.90 13.02
N TYR A 135 8.05 9.79 11.89
CA TYR A 135 7.13 10.83 11.42
C TYR A 135 6.02 11.10 12.45
N THR A 136 5.33 10.07 12.93
CA THR A 136 4.25 10.21 13.91
C THR A 136 4.72 10.90 15.19
N ILE A 137 5.90 10.57 15.72
CA ILE A 137 6.45 11.25 16.90
C ILE A 137 6.67 12.74 16.60
N SER A 138 7.28 13.05 15.46
CA SER A 138 7.59 14.42 15.09
C SER A 138 6.33 15.30 14.96
N GLU A 139 5.25 14.76 14.39
CA GLU A 139 3.98 15.50 14.26
C GLU A 139 3.28 15.70 15.62
N ARG A 140 3.34 14.71 16.53
CA ARG A 140 2.81 14.85 17.89
C ARG A 140 3.52 15.96 18.67
N SER A 141 4.84 16.08 18.53
CA SER A 141 5.60 17.15 19.19
C SER A 141 5.26 18.53 18.65
N ARG A 142 4.91 18.68 17.37
CA ARG A 142 4.48 19.96 16.77
C ARG A 142 3.07 20.38 17.17
N GLY A 143 2.17 19.43 17.46
CA GLY A 143 0.82 19.74 17.93
C GLY A 143 0.72 20.16 19.40
N LEU A 144 1.84 20.10 20.14
CA LEU A 144 1.93 20.48 21.56
C LEU A 144 2.66 21.82 21.78
N SER A 145 3.13 22.47 20.71
CA SER A 145 3.77 23.80 20.70
C SER A 145 2.84 24.85 20.14
#